data_AF-X1A245-F1
#
_entry.id   AF-X1A245-F1
#
_cell.length_a   1.000
_cell.length_b   1.000
_cell.length_c   1.000
_cell.angle_alpha   90.00
_cell.angle_beta   90.00
_cell.angle_gamma   90.00
#
_symmetry.space_group_name_H-M   'P 1'
#
loop_
_entity.id
_entity.type
_entity.pdbx_description
1 polymer ?
#
loop_
_entity_poly.entity_id
_entity_poly.type
_entity_poly.pdbx_seq_one_letter_code
_entity_poly.pdbx_strand_id
1 'polypeptide(L)'
;MDINKMDKKELIDKISDEIISKLKKTSSSDNLSFKSDLGNKNIPGSSVGCKIQINTPADLAPYIDHTLLKPDATEAQVQKLCEEAVQYGFCTVCVNPSWATYCARKLRGTGVKVCAVVGFPLGGPPAFIIA
;
A
#
# COMPACT_ATOMS: atom_id res chain seq x y z
N MET A 1 -25.76 -33.93 45.09
CA MET A 1 -25.54 -32.54 44.62
C MET A 1 -24.54 -32.65 43.49
N ASP A 2 -24.94 -32.35 42.26
CA ASP A 2 -24.02 -31.98 41.15
C ASP A 2 -24.88 -31.36 40.05
N ILE A 3 -25.22 -30.08 40.24
CA ILE A 3 -26.17 -29.32 39.42
C ILE A 3 -25.54 -28.75 38.13
N ASN A 4 -24.24 -28.90 37.88
CA ASN A 4 -23.59 -28.19 36.77
C ASN A 4 -22.66 -29.06 35.93
N LYS A 5 -23.22 -30.10 35.30
CA LYS A 5 -22.56 -30.79 34.20
C LYS A 5 -23.34 -30.55 32.90
N MET A 6 -23.62 -29.29 32.58
CA MET A 6 -23.88 -28.92 31.19
C MET A 6 -22.59 -29.23 30.44
N ASP A 7 -22.69 -30.14 29.47
CA ASP A 7 -21.54 -30.83 28.90
C ASP A 7 -20.63 -29.78 28.24
N LYS A 8 -19.38 -29.64 28.69
CA LYS A 8 -18.44 -28.62 28.16
C LYS A 8 -18.31 -28.72 26.63
N LYS A 9 -18.51 -29.94 26.11
CA LYS A 9 -18.58 -30.24 24.68
C LYS A 9 -19.76 -29.56 24.00
N GLU A 10 -20.94 -29.61 24.60
CA GLU A 10 -22.15 -28.97 24.07
C GLU A 10 -22.01 -27.43 24.05
N LEU A 11 -21.29 -26.85 25.01
CA LEU A 11 -20.99 -25.42 25.01
C LEU A 11 -19.98 -25.04 23.92
N ILE A 12 -18.94 -25.85 23.70
CA ILE A 12 -17.96 -25.65 22.62
C ILE A 12 -18.65 -25.72 21.26
N ASP A 13 -19.56 -26.69 21.07
CA ASP A 13 -20.29 -26.88 19.83
C ASP A 13 -21.22 -25.67 19.57
N LYS A 14 -21.97 -25.21 20.59
CA LYS A 14 -22.81 -24.00 20.49
C LYS A 14 -22.03 -22.74 20.14
N ILE A 15 -20.85 -22.53 20.76
CA ILE A 15 -20.00 -21.37 20.46
C ILE A 15 -19.43 -21.48 19.04
N SER A 16 -18.99 -22.67 18.62
CA SER A 16 -18.42 -22.89 17.29
C SER A 16 -19.44 -22.62 16.18
N ASP A 17 -20.67 -23.11 16.35
CA ASP A 17 -21.77 -22.87 15.41
C ASP A 17 -22.15 -21.39 15.34
N GLU A 18 -22.18 -20.70 16.47
CA GLU A 18 -22.47 -19.26 16.52
C GLU A 18 -21.38 -18.44 15.81
N ILE A 19 -20.10 -18.78 16.01
CA ILE A 19 -18.98 -18.12 15.33
C ILE A 19 -19.03 -18.37 13.82
N ILE A 20 -19.28 -19.60 13.37
CA ILE A 20 -19.39 -19.93 11.94
C ILE A 20 -20.58 -19.21 11.29
N SER A 21 -21.71 -19.10 12.01
CA SER A 21 -22.89 -18.35 11.54
C SER A 21 -22.61 -16.85 11.41
N LYS A 22 -21.90 -16.26 12.39
CA LYS A 22 -21.46 -14.86 12.33
C LYS A 22 -20.46 -14.63 11.20
N LEU A 23 -19.48 -15.52 11.00
CA LEU A 23 -18.51 -15.44 9.91
C LEU A 23 -19.18 -15.54 8.53
N LYS A 24 -20.14 -16.45 8.34
CA LYS A 24 -20.91 -16.56 7.09
C LYS A 24 -21.77 -15.33 6.79
N LYS A 25 -22.33 -14.68 7.82
CA LYS A 25 -23.06 -13.41 7.67
C LYS A 25 -22.13 -12.26 7.30
N THR A 26 -20.90 -12.24 7.80
CA THR A 26 -19.92 -11.20 7.46
C THR A 26 -19.29 -11.39 6.07
N SER A 27 -19.27 -12.60 5.52
CA SER A 27 -18.57 -12.89 4.25
C SER A 27 -19.35 -12.57 2.95
N SER A 28 -20.60 -12.08 3.02
CA SER A 28 -21.42 -11.85 1.80
C SER A 28 -21.89 -10.42 1.57
N SER A 29 -21.48 -9.44 2.39
CA SER A 29 -21.74 -8.02 2.11
C SER A 29 -20.80 -7.04 2.80
N ASP A 30 -19.53 -7.41 2.96
CA ASP A 30 -18.46 -6.42 3.11
C ASP A 30 -17.70 -6.35 1.76
N ASN A 31 -18.42 -5.92 0.73
CA ASN A 31 -17.82 -4.88 -0.10
C ASN A 31 -17.49 -3.79 0.91
N LEU A 32 -16.21 -3.64 1.26
CA LEU A 32 -15.74 -2.43 1.89
C LEU A 32 -15.88 -1.32 0.83
N SER A 33 -17.12 -0.94 0.54
CA SER A 33 -17.43 0.40 0.09
C SER A 33 -16.89 1.29 1.20
N PHE A 34 -15.67 1.78 0.98
CA PHE A 34 -15.21 3.02 1.57
C PHE A 34 -16.37 3.98 1.32
N LYS A 35 -17.19 4.23 2.34
CA LYS A 35 -18.16 5.30 2.28
C LYS A 35 -17.30 6.54 2.16
N SER A 36 -17.13 6.99 0.93
CA SER A 36 -16.84 8.37 0.64
C SER A 36 -17.99 9.14 1.24
N ASP A 37 -17.84 9.54 2.50
CA ASP A 37 -18.65 10.61 3.07
C ASP A 37 -18.39 11.95 2.35
N LEU A 38 -17.60 11.94 1.27
CA LEU A 38 -17.75 12.85 0.15
C LEU A 38 -18.83 12.32 -0.82
N GLY A 39 -20.07 12.44 -0.37
CA GLY A 39 -21.24 12.23 -1.19
C GLY A 39 -21.12 12.98 -2.51
N ASN A 40 -21.65 12.34 -3.56
CA ASN A 40 -21.87 12.88 -4.90
C ASN A 40 -22.54 14.27 -4.84
N LYS A 41 -21.73 15.33 -4.70
CA LYS A 41 -22.14 16.69 -5.02
C LYS A 41 -21.63 16.93 -6.44
N ASN A 42 -22.55 16.87 -7.40
CA ASN A 42 -22.36 17.52 -8.69
C ASN A 42 -22.09 19.01 -8.42
N ILE A 43 -20.81 19.41 -8.39
CA ILE A 43 -20.39 20.80 -8.33
C ILE A 43 -20.20 21.26 -9.79
N PRO A 44 -21.06 22.13 -10.33
CA PRO A 44 -20.85 22.69 -11.64
C PRO A 44 -19.68 23.68 -11.53
N GLY A 45 -18.48 23.29 -11.98
CA GLY A 45 -17.31 24.18 -12.03
C GLY A 45 -15.94 23.60 -11.71
N SER A 46 -15.77 22.29 -11.47
CA SER A 46 -14.43 21.69 -11.24
C SER A 46 -13.85 21.11 -12.52
N SER A 47 -13.07 21.91 -13.24
CA SER A 47 -12.23 21.44 -14.34
C SER A 47 -11.14 20.50 -13.78
N VAL A 48 -11.18 19.24 -14.26
CA VAL A 48 -10.21 18.15 -14.06
C VAL A 48 -10.28 17.44 -12.69
N GLY A 49 -11.38 16.72 -12.45
CA GLY A 49 -11.51 15.79 -11.33
C GLY A 49 -10.69 14.51 -11.53
N CYS A 50 -9.70 14.28 -10.66
CA CYS A 50 -9.03 12.99 -10.55
C CYS A 50 -10.01 11.97 -9.95
N LYS A 51 -10.60 11.12 -10.79
CA LYS A 51 -11.40 9.97 -10.34
C LYS A 51 -10.45 8.84 -9.98
N ILE A 52 -9.98 8.78 -8.74
CA ILE A 52 -9.25 7.61 -8.25
C ILE A 52 -10.24 6.44 -8.15
N GLN A 53 -10.10 5.43 -9.00
CA GLN A 53 -10.89 4.19 -8.97
C GLN A 53 -9.97 3.04 -8.55
N ILE A 54 -10.10 2.58 -7.31
CA ILE A 54 -9.35 1.43 -6.76
C ILE A 54 -10.32 0.26 -6.67
N ASN A 55 -10.15 -0.75 -7.51
CA ASN A 55 -10.97 -1.96 -7.54
C ASN A 55 -10.20 -3.18 -7.04
N THR A 56 -8.87 -3.14 -7.14
CA THR A 56 -7.93 -4.18 -6.70
C THR A 56 -6.73 -3.55 -5.97
N PRO A 57 -5.99 -4.31 -5.13
CA PRO A 57 -4.77 -3.80 -4.49
C PRO A 57 -3.72 -3.28 -5.47
N ALA A 58 -3.68 -3.82 -6.70
CA ALA A 58 -2.75 -3.38 -7.73
C ALA A 58 -3.02 -1.96 -8.26
N ASP A 59 -4.29 -1.51 -8.21
CA ASP A 59 -4.66 -0.16 -8.65
C ASP A 59 -4.06 0.95 -7.77
N LEU A 60 -3.54 0.57 -6.58
CA LEU A 60 -2.85 1.49 -5.68
C LEU A 60 -1.38 1.72 -6.08
N ALA A 61 -0.77 0.84 -6.87
CA ALA A 61 0.65 0.91 -7.21
C ALA A 61 1.09 2.27 -7.80
N PRO A 62 0.32 2.92 -8.70
CA PRO A 62 0.65 4.25 -9.22
C PRO A 62 0.65 5.39 -8.19
N TYR A 63 0.28 5.11 -6.94
CA TYR A 63 0.27 6.07 -5.83
C TYR A 63 1.30 5.72 -4.73
N ILE A 64 2.10 4.66 -4.93
CA ILE A 64 3.08 4.18 -3.96
C ILE A 64 4.49 4.59 -4.39
N ASP A 65 5.27 5.06 -3.42
CA ASP A 65 6.71 5.31 -3.54
C ASP A 65 7.50 4.16 -2.90
N HIS A 66 8.21 3.39 -3.72
CA HIS A 66 9.02 2.27 -3.24
C HIS A 66 10.33 2.78 -2.64
N THR A 67 10.49 2.64 -1.32
CA THR A 67 11.44 3.44 -0.56
C THR A 67 12.58 2.58 0.03
N LEU A 68 13.83 3.00 -0.17
CA LEU A 68 15.03 2.44 0.49
C LEU A 68 15.98 3.56 0.93
N LEU A 69 15.90 3.90 2.22
CA LEU A 69 16.71 4.97 2.85
C LEU A 69 17.76 4.45 3.84
N LYS A 70 18.07 3.15 3.78
CA LYS A 70 19.13 2.56 4.60
C LYS A 70 20.49 3.15 4.19
N PRO A 71 21.29 3.68 5.13
CA PRO A 71 22.60 4.27 4.82
C PRO A 71 23.59 3.22 4.31
N ASP A 72 23.41 1.96 4.72
CA ASP A 72 24.17 0.78 4.34
C ASP A 72 23.52 0.00 3.18
N ALA A 73 22.58 0.63 2.46
CA ALA A 73 21.96 0.01 1.29
C ALA A 73 23.03 -0.40 0.26
N THR A 74 22.96 -1.65 -0.22
CA THR A 74 23.88 -2.16 -1.23
C THR A 74 23.32 -1.97 -2.63
N GLU A 75 24.19 -1.96 -3.64
CA GLU A 75 23.77 -1.86 -5.04
C GLU A 75 22.75 -2.95 -5.42
N ALA A 76 22.95 -4.18 -4.95
CA ALA A 76 22.02 -5.29 -5.21
C ALA A 76 20.61 -5.03 -4.62
N GLN A 77 20.53 -4.39 -3.45
CA GLN A 77 19.25 -4.01 -2.85
C GLN A 77 18.57 -2.90 -3.64
N VAL A 78 19.34 -1.89 -4.10
CA VAL A 78 18.82 -0.80 -4.93
C VAL A 78 18.38 -1.29 -6.30
N GLN A 79 19.11 -2.24 -6.88
CA GLN A 79 18.72 -2.90 -8.13
C GLN A 79 17.39 -3.64 -7.95
N LYS A 80 17.28 -4.47 -6.91
CA LYS A 80 16.05 -5.20 -6.60
C LYS A 80 14.87 -4.25 -6.39
N LEU A 81 15.09 -3.13 -5.68
CA LEU A 81 14.09 -2.09 -5.48
C LEU A 81 13.57 -1.53 -6.82
N CYS A 82 14.47 -1.25 -7.76
CA CYS A 82 14.10 -0.77 -9.10
C CYS A 82 13.31 -1.82 -9.87
N GLU A 83 13.73 -3.08 -9.82
CA GLU A 83 13.06 -4.20 -10.52
C GLU A 83 11.65 -4.43 -9.98
N GLU A 84 11.47 -4.43 -8.66
CA GLU A 84 10.15 -4.53 -8.03
C GLU A 84 9.25 -3.36 -8.41
N ALA A 85 9.80 -2.13 -8.43
CA ALA A 85 9.01 -0.97 -8.81
C ALA A 85 8.50 -1.02 -10.25
N VAL A 86 9.30 -1.56 -11.17
CA VAL A 86 8.86 -1.80 -12.55
C VAL A 86 7.86 -2.95 -12.62
N GLN A 87 8.12 -4.04 -11.90
CA GLN A 87 7.25 -5.22 -11.89
C GLN A 87 5.83 -4.90 -11.38
N TYR A 88 5.72 -4.10 -10.33
CA TYR A 88 4.44 -3.75 -9.71
C TYR A 88 3.82 -2.45 -10.23
N GLY A 89 4.55 -1.69 -11.06
CA GLY A 89 4.06 -0.42 -11.62
C GLY A 89 3.95 0.68 -10.57
N PHE A 90 4.94 0.78 -9.68
CA PHE A 90 4.97 1.85 -8.67
C PHE A 90 5.21 3.22 -9.31
N CYS A 91 4.76 4.28 -8.63
CA CYS A 91 4.90 5.66 -9.12
C CYS A 91 6.36 6.07 -9.18
N THR A 92 7.03 5.94 -8.04
CA THR A 92 8.41 6.37 -7.88
C THR A 92 9.22 5.40 -7.04
N VAL A 93 10.54 5.47 -7.19
CA VAL A 93 11.53 4.85 -6.32
C VAL A 93 12.17 5.96 -5.49
N CYS A 94 12.07 5.87 -4.16
CA CYS A 94 12.61 6.84 -3.23
C CYS A 94 13.91 6.32 -2.58
N VAL A 95 15.04 6.98 -2.84
CA VAL A 95 16.36 6.53 -2.38
C VAL A 95 17.19 7.65 -1.76
N ASN A 96 18.29 7.28 -1.11
CA ASN A 96 19.32 8.26 -0.72
C ASN A 96 19.92 8.92 -1.98
N PRO A 97 20.23 10.23 -1.95
CA PRO A 97 20.90 10.98 -3.03
C PRO A 97 22.03 10.25 -3.75
N SER A 98 22.88 9.53 -3.01
CA SER A 98 24.02 8.78 -3.58
C SER A 98 23.58 7.74 -4.62
N TRP A 99 22.35 7.23 -4.53
CA TRP A 99 21.79 6.23 -5.43
C TRP A 99 20.91 6.83 -6.55
N ALA A 100 20.57 8.12 -6.49
CA ALA A 100 19.63 8.74 -7.43
C ALA A 100 20.07 8.60 -8.89
N THR A 101 21.35 8.86 -9.19
CA THR A 101 21.91 8.72 -10.55
C THR A 101 21.89 7.27 -11.04
N TYR A 102 22.11 6.30 -10.13
CA TYR A 102 22.06 4.89 -10.46
C TYR A 102 20.63 4.47 -10.83
N CYS A 103 19.65 4.80 -9.98
CA CYS A 103 18.25 4.50 -10.22
C CYS A 103 17.74 5.17 -11.50
N ALA A 104 18.10 6.43 -11.75
CA ALA A 104 17.66 7.17 -12.94
C ALA A 104 18.15 6.50 -14.24
N ARG A 105 19.39 5.99 -14.24
CA ARG A 105 19.92 5.23 -15.39
C ARG A 105 19.19 3.90 -15.58
N LYS A 106 18.88 3.19 -14.49
CA LYS A 106 18.22 1.88 -14.54
C LYS A 106 16.74 1.97 -14.92
N LEU A 107 16.03 2.99 -14.47
CA LEU A 107 14.59 3.17 -14.67
C LEU A 107 14.26 3.99 -15.92
N ARG A 108 15.26 4.37 -16.72
CA ARG A 108 15.06 5.14 -17.95
C ARG A 108 14.15 4.37 -18.91
N GLY A 109 12.98 4.93 -19.20
CA GLY A 109 12.01 4.37 -20.14
C GLY A 109 11.03 3.36 -19.53
N THR A 110 11.05 3.13 -18.22
CA THR A 110 10.11 2.20 -17.56
C THR A 110 8.83 2.86 -17.07
N GLY A 111 8.79 4.20 -17.04
CA GLY A 111 7.66 4.99 -16.53
C GLY A 111 7.69 5.22 -15.01
N VAL A 112 8.58 4.55 -14.29
CA VAL A 112 8.82 4.73 -12.85
C VAL A 112 9.76 5.91 -12.64
N LYS A 113 9.39 6.88 -11.82
CA LYS A 113 10.21 8.08 -11.54
C LYS A 113 11.19 7.84 -10.39
N VAL A 114 12.21 8.69 -10.27
CA VAL A 114 13.15 8.65 -9.14
C VAL A 114 12.90 9.83 -8.22
N CYS A 115 12.65 9.52 -6.96
CA CYS A 115 12.60 10.47 -5.85
C CYS A 115 13.87 10.28 -4.99
N ALA A 116 14.45 11.39 -4.54
CA ALA A 116 15.58 11.35 -3.62
C ALA A 116 15.29 12.26 -2.43
N VAL A 117 15.56 11.78 -1.22
CA VAL A 117 15.38 12.58 -0.01
C VAL A 117 16.53 13.56 0.16
N VAL A 118 16.22 14.77 0.61
CA VAL A 118 17.21 15.77 1.00
C VAL A 118 17.19 15.91 2.51
N GLY A 119 18.38 15.96 3.11
CA GLY A 119 18.45 16.28 4.52
C GLY A 119 18.06 15.16 5.50
N PHE A 120 17.83 13.93 5.02
CA PHE A 120 17.41 12.82 5.89
C PHE A 120 18.57 11.85 6.19
N PRO A 121 18.77 11.42 7.46
CA PRO A 121 18.14 11.90 8.69
C PRO A 121 18.83 13.12 9.33
N LEU A 122 20.03 13.50 8.86
CA LEU A 122 20.92 14.49 9.50
C LEU A 122 21.28 15.73 8.64
N GLY A 123 20.55 16.03 7.56
CA GLY A 123 20.84 17.24 6.78
C GLY A 123 21.92 17.07 5.69
N GLY A 124 21.83 16.04 4.83
CA GLY A 124 22.70 15.91 3.64
C GLY A 124 22.36 16.86 2.48
N PRO A 125 23.29 17.08 1.52
CA PRO A 125 23.15 18.05 0.42
C PRO A 125 21.92 17.79 -0.47
N PRO A 126 21.39 18.82 -1.15
CA PRO A 126 20.18 18.69 -1.96
C PRO A 126 20.38 17.79 -3.17
N ALA A 127 19.46 16.83 -3.35
CA ALA A 127 19.25 16.10 -4.57
C ALA A 127 17.85 16.42 -5.12
N PHE A 128 17.80 16.66 -6.42
CA PHE A 128 16.62 17.08 -7.16
C PHE A 128 15.80 15.85 -7.61
N ILE A 129 14.52 16.04 -7.91
CA ILE A 129 13.71 15.00 -8.58
C ILE A 129 14.24 14.86 -10.02
N ILE A 130 14.66 13.65 -10.41
CA ILE A 130 15.09 13.35 -11.77
C ILE A 130 13.92 12.67 -12.47
N ALA A 131 13.32 13.40 -13.42
CA ALA A 131 12.21 12.93 -14.26
C ALA A 131 12.69 12.06 -15.43
#